data_AF-A0A9E5SV45-F1
#
_entry.id   AF-A0A9E5SV45-F1
#
_cell.length_a   1.000
_cell.length_b   1.000
_cell.length_c   1.000
_cell.angle_alpha   90.00
_cell.angle_beta   90.00
_cell.angle_gamma   90.00
#
_symmetry.space_group_name_H-M   'P 1'
#
loop_
_entity.id
_entity.type
_entity.pdbx_description
1 polymer ?
#
loop_
_entity_poly.entity_id
_entity_poly.type
_entity_poly.pdbx_seq_one_letter_code
_entity_poly.pdbx_strand_id
1 'polypeptide(L)'
;MAMDNLKTLMDKRQYDLVVKLTENATDGTSLFYRVSALLGAGKLEKALDCINVNLKILESDNMSLLIKAHIEILCLMGKFDEAFTTLEYYKNRPYVSQEVEELLRDMPKMIRMEEQKRNSLSTMSDDELEEKFKSEDSNTLLMAIDVVRGRDITKFLNIIQNVMVNFPKQSIRSLALLLLVQKQVNKELRFNHIGEIIDVNPSKIEPPFVGEPFNSIVRALDAAYRNPVLSENAISILSTHLIYIYPQPLVVDTKIIIEGLYQISNEYLNSEMKESLEERCQQKGLDLEAVKILISDIKKSLDNF
;
A
#
# COMPACT_ATOMS: atom_id res chain seq x y z
N MET A 1 23.51 10.18 14.91
CA MET A 1 24.22 9.18 14.07
C MET A 1 23.58 7.79 14.10
N ALA A 2 23.12 7.24 15.22
CA ALA A 2 22.39 5.95 15.22
C ALA A 2 20.92 6.05 14.74
N MET A 3 20.23 7.17 15.01
CA MET A 3 18.82 7.36 14.63
C MET A 3 18.58 7.48 13.12
N ASP A 4 19.41 8.25 12.39
CA ASP A 4 19.31 8.35 10.92
C ASP A 4 19.49 6.99 10.25
N ASN A 5 20.24 6.10 10.89
CA ASN A 5 20.43 4.73 10.42
C ASN A 5 19.15 3.90 10.59
N LEU A 6 18.46 3.95 11.74
CA LEU A 6 17.22 3.19 11.95
C LEU A 6 16.11 3.60 10.98
N LYS A 7 15.92 4.91 10.76
CA LYS A 7 14.95 5.40 9.78
C LYS A 7 15.27 4.90 8.37
N THR A 8 16.52 5.04 7.95
CA THR A 8 16.99 4.55 6.64
C THR A 8 16.77 3.04 6.48
N LEU A 9 16.96 2.26 7.56
CA LEU A 9 16.72 0.82 7.55
C LEU A 9 15.23 0.47 7.44
N MET A 10 14.35 1.24 8.08
CA MET A 10 12.90 1.11 7.93
C MET A 10 12.45 1.40 6.49
N ASP A 11 12.98 2.48 5.89
CA ASP A 11 12.68 2.85 4.50
C ASP A 11 13.12 1.76 3.51
N LYS A 12 14.25 1.09 3.80
CA LYS A 12 14.76 -0.07 3.05
C LYS A 12 14.07 -1.40 3.41
N ARG A 13 13.05 -1.39 4.27
CA ARG A 13 12.33 -2.56 4.77
C ARG A 13 13.24 -3.63 5.40
N GLN A 14 14.37 -3.22 5.96
CA GLN A 14 15.31 -4.11 6.65
C GLN A 14 14.87 -4.38 8.09
N TYR A 15 13.64 -4.88 8.24
CA TYR A 15 12.96 -4.98 9.53
C TYR A 15 13.71 -5.86 10.54
N ASP A 16 14.23 -7.00 10.12
CA ASP A 16 14.97 -7.90 11.03
C ASP A 16 16.25 -7.25 11.57
N LEU A 17 16.92 -6.40 10.77
CA LEU A 17 18.10 -5.68 11.21
C LEU A 17 17.73 -4.58 12.21
N VAL A 18 16.63 -3.86 11.97
CA VAL A 18 16.10 -2.88 12.94
C VAL A 18 15.77 -3.57 14.26
N VAL A 19 15.10 -4.72 14.25
CA VAL A 19 14.79 -5.46 15.48
C VAL A 19 16.06 -5.89 16.22
N LYS A 20 17.10 -6.32 15.50
CA LYS A 20 18.38 -6.74 16.10
C LYS A 20 19.15 -5.57 16.72
N LEU A 21 19.26 -4.44 16.03
CA LEU A 21 19.88 -3.21 16.57
C LEU A 21 19.05 -2.65 17.73
N THR A 22 17.74 -2.86 17.61
CA THR A 22 16.65 -2.71 18.55
C THR A 22 16.88 -3.32 19.92
N GLU A 23 17.20 -4.61 19.94
CA GLU A 23 16.81 -5.60 20.96
C GLU A 23 17.01 -5.20 22.44
N ASN A 24 18.12 -4.53 22.74
CA ASN A 24 18.48 -4.14 24.11
C ASN A 24 18.21 -2.65 24.43
N ALA A 25 17.64 -1.90 23.49
CA ALA A 25 17.30 -0.50 23.70
C ALA A 25 16.15 -0.36 24.70
N THR A 26 16.22 0.69 25.52
CA THR A 26 15.25 1.02 26.56
C THR A 26 14.68 2.43 26.40
N ASP A 27 15.09 3.19 25.38
CA ASP A 27 14.53 4.50 25.05
C ASP A 27 13.27 4.37 24.18
N GLY A 28 12.31 5.28 24.38
CA GLY A 28 11.01 5.23 23.69
C GLY A 28 11.13 5.25 22.17
N THR A 29 12.01 6.08 21.63
CA THR A 29 12.23 6.18 20.18
C THR A 29 12.69 4.85 19.57
N SER A 30 13.73 4.22 20.12
CA SER A 30 14.24 2.93 19.62
C SER A 30 13.23 1.80 19.80
N LEU A 31 12.40 1.86 20.86
CA LEU A 31 11.31 0.93 21.08
C LEU A 31 10.19 1.10 20.05
N PHE A 32 9.81 2.33 19.68
CA PHE A 32 8.86 2.56 18.59
C PHE A 32 9.38 2.04 17.25
N TYR A 33 10.66 2.27 16.93
CA TYR A 33 11.28 1.63 15.75
C TYR A 33 11.21 0.10 15.81
N ARG A 34 11.37 -0.50 16.99
CA ARG A 34 11.21 -1.95 17.17
C ARG A 34 9.78 -2.40 16.85
N VAL A 35 8.79 -1.74 17.44
CA VAL A 35 7.37 -2.05 17.26
C VAL A 35 6.99 -1.92 15.78
N SER A 36 7.38 -0.82 15.13
CA SER A 36 7.13 -0.60 13.70
C SER A 36 7.82 -1.64 12.82
N ALA A 37 9.05 -2.06 13.15
CA ALA A 37 9.75 -3.10 12.40
C ALA A 37 9.09 -4.48 12.59
N LEU A 38 8.65 -4.82 13.80
CA LEU A 38 7.93 -6.06 14.08
C LEU A 38 6.58 -6.11 13.35
N LEU A 39 5.86 -4.97 13.31
CA LEU A 39 4.66 -4.77 12.51
C LEU A 39 4.92 -4.98 11.01
N GLY A 40 5.93 -4.29 10.45
CA GLY A 40 6.31 -4.41 9.04
C GLY A 40 6.75 -5.82 8.64
N ALA A 41 7.31 -6.58 9.58
CA ALA A 41 7.67 -8.00 9.41
C ALA A 41 6.51 -8.98 9.65
N GLY A 42 5.30 -8.51 9.99
CA GLY A 42 4.13 -9.33 10.28
C GLY A 42 4.22 -10.12 11.60
N LYS A 43 5.14 -9.78 12.50
CA LYS A 43 5.37 -10.47 13.79
C LYS A 43 4.51 -9.81 14.89
N LEU A 44 3.19 -9.88 14.73
CA LEU A 44 2.20 -9.13 15.52
C LEU A 44 2.27 -9.43 17.02
N GLU A 45 2.41 -10.70 17.41
CA GLU A 45 2.50 -11.11 18.82
C GLU A 45 3.72 -10.48 19.50
N LYS A 46 4.87 -10.50 18.82
CA LYS A 46 6.10 -9.91 19.33
C LYS A 46 6.00 -8.39 19.44
N ALA A 47 5.29 -7.74 18.50
CA ALA A 47 5.05 -6.30 18.56
C ALA A 47 4.19 -5.95 19.78
N LEU A 48 3.12 -6.72 20.02
CA LEU A 48 2.25 -6.55 21.18
C LEU A 48 3.01 -6.77 22.49
N ASP A 49 3.83 -7.83 22.57
CA ASP A 49 4.68 -8.10 23.75
C ASP A 49 5.66 -6.96 24.02
N CYS A 50 6.25 -6.40 22.96
CA CYS A 50 7.15 -5.25 23.08
C CYS A 50 6.44 -4.02 23.68
N ILE A 51 5.20 -3.76 23.28
CA ILE A 51 4.38 -2.69 23.86
C ILE A 51 4.08 -3.00 25.32
N ASN A 52 3.60 -4.20 25.63
CA ASN A 52 3.19 -4.58 26.98
C ASN A 52 4.34 -4.50 27.99
N VAL A 53 5.53 -4.97 27.62
CA VAL A 53 6.72 -4.94 28.47
C VAL A 53 7.21 -3.50 28.71
N ASN A 54 7.09 -2.63 27.71
CA ASN A 54 7.67 -1.28 27.74
C ASN A 54 6.63 -0.16 27.84
N LEU A 55 5.40 -0.49 28.27
CA LEU A 55 4.24 0.39 28.18
C LEU A 55 4.50 1.76 28.79
N LYS A 56 5.08 1.81 29.99
CA LYS A 56 5.36 3.08 30.70
C LYS A 56 6.33 3.99 29.94
N ILE A 57 7.35 3.41 29.31
CA ILE A 57 8.37 4.16 28.57
C ILE A 57 7.73 4.74 27.31
N LEU A 58 7.02 3.91 26.55
CA LEU A 58 6.31 4.33 25.33
C LEU A 58 5.23 5.38 25.63
N GLU A 59 4.53 5.22 26.76
CA GLU A 59 3.51 6.15 27.23
C GLU A 59 4.10 7.56 27.47
N SER A 60 5.27 7.62 28.11
CA SER A 60 5.95 8.89 28.38
C SER A 60 6.59 9.54 27.16
N ASP A 61 6.93 8.75 26.15
CA ASP A 61 7.64 9.22 24.95
C ASP A 61 6.66 9.76 23.90
N ASN A 62 5.66 8.96 23.51
CA ASN A 62 4.65 9.38 22.54
C ASN A 62 3.33 8.62 22.69
N MET A 63 2.40 9.20 23.45
CA MET A 63 1.08 8.62 23.71
C MET A 63 0.27 8.37 22.43
N SER A 64 0.23 9.35 21.50
CA SER A 64 -0.55 9.24 20.26
C SER A 64 -0.08 8.05 19.42
N LEU A 65 1.24 7.90 19.29
CA LEU A 65 1.84 6.81 18.52
C LEU A 65 1.63 5.45 19.20
N LEU A 66 1.75 5.39 20.53
CA LEU A 66 1.46 4.20 21.31
C LEU A 66 0.01 3.72 21.10
N ILE A 67 -0.97 4.62 21.25
CA ILE A 67 -2.39 4.27 21.09
C ILE A 67 -2.64 3.72 19.68
N LYS A 68 -2.14 4.42 18.64
CA LYS A 68 -2.30 3.99 17.24
C LYS A 68 -1.73 2.59 17.02
N ALA A 69 -0.46 2.37 17.39
CA ALA A 69 0.22 1.09 17.18
C ALA A 69 -0.45 -0.04 17.97
N HIS A 70 -0.82 0.20 19.23
CA HIS A 70 -1.42 -0.83 20.09
C HIS A 70 -2.78 -1.28 19.56
N ILE A 71 -3.65 -0.34 19.18
CA ILE A 71 -4.96 -0.66 18.61
C ILE A 71 -4.83 -1.33 17.25
N GLU A 72 -3.95 -0.83 16.37
CA GLU A 72 -3.70 -1.42 15.05
C GLU A 72 -3.26 -2.88 15.16
N ILE A 73 -2.30 -3.20 16.05
CA ILE A 73 -1.85 -4.57 16.28
C ILE A 73 -3.02 -5.47 16.67
N LEU A 74 -3.85 -5.03 17.63
CA LEU A 74 -5.00 -5.82 18.10
C LEU A 74 -6.04 -6.04 16.98
N CYS A 75 -6.33 -5.02 16.16
CA CYS A 75 -7.20 -5.13 15.00
C CYS A 75 -6.65 -6.10 13.95
N LEU A 76 -5.36 -6.02 13.62
CA LEU A 76 -4.69 -6.95 12.70
C LEU A 76 -4.74 -8.39 13.21
N MET A 77 -4.59 -8.59 14.53
CA MET A 77 -4.76 -9.90 15.17
C MET A 77 -6.23 -10.36 15.22
N GLY A 78 -7.20 -9.45 15.08
CA GLY A 78 -8.63 -9.75 15.15
C GLY A 78 -9.18 -9.78 16.56
N LYS A 79 -8.42 -9.23 17.51
CA LYS A 79 -8.76 -9.16 18.93
C LYS A 79 -9.53 -7.88 19.22
N PHE A 80 -10.70 -7.72 18.61
CA PHE A 80 -11.46 -6.46 18.69
C PHE A 80 -11.96 -6.14 20.11
N ASP A 81 -12.36 -7.16 20.88
CA ASP A 81 -12.73 -6.98 22.29
C ASP A 81 -11.54 -6.47 23.13
N GLU A 82 -10.34 -7.01 22.91
CA GLU A 82 -9.11 -6.52 23.54
C GLU A 82 -8.78 -5.09 23.08
N ALA A 83 -9.03 -4.76 21.80
CA ALA A 83 -8.83 -3.41 21.27
C ALA A 83 -9.76 -2.40 21.96
N PHE A 84 -11.04 -2.72 22.14
CA PHE A 84 -11.96 -1.85 22.89
C PHE A 84 -11.59 -1.72 24.36
N THR A 85 -11.19 -2.84 24.99
CA THR A 85 -10.72 -2.84 26.40
C THR A 85 -9.49 -1.96 26.57
N THR A 86 -8.54 -2.05 25.62
CA THR A 86 -7.32 -1.24 25.59
C THR A 86 -7.61 0.23 25.33
N LEU A 87 -8.56 0.53 24.43
CA LEU A 87 -9.00 1.90 24.19
C LEU A 87 -9.64 2.52 25.43
N GLU A 88 -10.44 1.75 26.16
CA GLU A 88 -11.07 2.19 27.41
C GLU A 88 -10.04 2.45 28.50
N TYR A 89 -8.99 1.61 28.59
CA TYR A 89 -7.84 1.88 29.45
C TYR A 89 -7.21 3.24 29.17
N TYR A 90 -7.02 3.60 27.90
CA TYR A 90 -6.48 4.90 27.54
C TYR A 90 -7.47 6.03 27.83
N LYS A 91 -8.76 5.89 27.52
CA LYS A 91 -9.77 6.94 27.80
C LYS A 91 -9.87 7.34 29.27
N ASN A 92 -9.60 6.41 30.19
CA ASN A 92 -9.67 6.66 31.62
C ASN A 92 -8.44 7.41 32.20
N ARG A 93 -7.50 7.85 31.35
CA ARG A 93 -6.34 8.63 31.78
C ARG A 93 -6.56 10.12 31.50
N PRO A 94 -6.06 11.01 32.38
CA PRO A 94 -6.07 12.45 32.12
C PRO A 94 -5.00 12.81 31.08
N TYR A 95 -5.39 13.51 30.02
CA TYR A 95 -4.48 14.00 28.99
C TYR A 95 -4.43 15.53 28.98
N VAL A 96 -3.26 16.07 28.65
CA VAL A 96 -3.08 17.51 28.39
C VAL A 96 -3.19 17.82 26.90
N SER A 97 -2.92 16.83 26.03
CA SER A 97 -2.90 17.01 24.58
C SER A 97 -4.28 16.80 23.97
N GLN A 98 -4.79 17.84 23.30
CA GLN A 98 -6.02 17.77 22.52
C GLN A 98 -5.93 16.73 21.38
N GLU A 99 -4.75 16.56 20.77
CA GLU A 99 -4.54 15.55 19.71
C GLU A 99 -4.87 14.13 20.20
N VAL A 100 -4.48 13.81 21.43
CA VAL A 100 -4.74 12.50 22.03
C VAL A 100 -6.24 12.31 22.30
N GLU A 101 -6.93 13.35 22.78
CA GLU A 101 -8.38 13.28 23.01
C GLU A 101 -9.17 13.08 21.72
N GLU A 102 -8.79 13.79 20.65
CA GLU A 102 -9.41 13.63 19.33
C GLU A 102 -9.17 12.23 18.77
N LEU A 103 -7.94 11.72 18.89
CA LEU A 103 -7.60 10.35 18.51
C LEU A 103 -8.48 9.32 19.23
N LEU A 104 -8.62 9.45 20.56
CA LEU A 104 -9.42 8.53 21.38
C LEU A 104 -10.92 8.59 21.05
N ARG A 105 -11.41 9.74 20.59
CA ARG A 105 -12.79 9.91 20.12
C ARG A 105 -13.05 9.20 18.79
N ASP A 106 -12.07 9.18 17.89
CA ASP A 106 -12.23 8.64 16.53
C ASP A 106 -11.90 7.13 16.45
N MET A 107 -11.02 6.63 17.31
CA MET A 107 -10.61 5.21 17.37
C MET A 107 -11.75 4.18 17.42
N PRO A 108 -12.87 4.37 18.15
CA PRO A 108 -13.97 3.41 18.15
C PRO A 108 -14.56 3.15 16.76
N LYS A 109 -14.62 4.19 15.90
CA LYS A 109 -15.13 4.05 14.53
C LYS A 109 -14.17 3.20 13.70
N MET A 110 -12.87 3.42 13.83
CA MET A 110 -11.84 2.63 13.15
C MET A 110 -11.90 1.15 13.54
N ILE A 111 -11.96 0.84 14.85
CA ILE A 111 -12.06 -0.54 15.33
C ILE A 111 -13.32 -1.23 14.76
N ARG A 112 -14.47 -0.55 14.77
CA ARG A 112 -15.72 -1.11 14.20
C ARG A 112 -15.64 -1.33 12.70
N MET A 113 -15.00 -0.43 11.96
CA MET A 113 -14.82 -0.59 10.51
C MET A 113 -13.94 -1.80 10.21
N GLU A 114 -12.84 -1.98 10.93
CA GLU A 114 -11.96 -3.16 10.77
C GLU A 114 -12.65 -4.46 11.21
N GLU A 115 -13.45 -4.41 12.28
CA GLU A 115 -14.28 -5.54 12.73
C GLU A 115 -15.32 -5.93 11.67
N GLN A 116 -16.07 -4.98 11.14
CA GLN A 116 -17.04 -5.22 10.08
C GLN A 116 -16.38 -5.75 8.82
N LYS A 117 -15.23 -5.19 8.43
CA LYS A 117 -14.43 -5.68 7.32
C LYS A 117 -14.05 -7.14 7.57
N ARG A 118 -13.42 -7.46 8.69
CA ARG A 118 -13.01 -8.84 8.99
C ARG A 118 -14.19 -9.82 9.09
N ASN A 119 -15.27 -9.41 9.74
CA ASN A 119 -16.47 -10.25 9.87
C ASN A 119 -17.10 -10.52 8.50
N SER A 120 -17.29 -9.48 7.68
CA SER A 120 -17.82 -9.63 6.31
C SER A 120 -16.93 -10.48 5.41
N LEU A 121 -15.62 -10.47 5.62
CA LEU A 121 -14.68 -11.35 4.90
C LEU A 121 -14.75 -12.81 5.40
N SER A 122 -15.00 -13.02 6.70
CA SER A 122 -14.97 -14.34 7.34
C SER A 122 -16.26 -15.16 7.21
N THR A 123 -17.43 -14.52 7.09
CA THR A 123 -18.73 -15.21 7.08
C THR A 123 -19.28 -15.46 5.69
N MET A 124 -18.66 -14.92 4.64
CA MET A 124 -19.18 -15.03 3.27
C MET A 124 -19.09 -16.47 2.79
N SER A 125 -20.18 -17.04 2.28
CA SER A 125 -20.13 -18.39 1.70
C SER A 125 -19.36 -18.40 0.38
N ASP A 126 -18.91 -19.57 -0.08
CA ASP A 126 -18.29 -19.68 -1.40
C ASP A 126 -19.31 -19.26 -2.49
N ASP A 127 -20.58 -19.64 -2.37
CA ASP A 127 -21.66 -19.25 -3.31
C ASP A 127 -21.89 -17.73 -3.38
N GLU A 128 -21.93 -17.04 -2.24
CA GLU A 128 -22.06 -15.58 -2.18
C GLU A 128 -20.88 -14.87 -2.84
N LEU A 129 -19.69 -15.46 -2.71
CA LEU A 129 -18.47 -14.93 -3.29
C LEU A 129 -18.47 -15.12 -4.81
N GLU A 130 -18.93 -16.27 -5.32
CA GLU A 130 -19.13 -16.50 -6.75
C GLU A 130 -20.10 -15.49 -7.37
N GLU A 131 -21.21 -15.18 -6.70
CA GLU A 131 -22.16 -14.16 -7.15
C GLU A 131 -21.53 -12.76 -7.18
N LYS A 132 -20.71 -12.40 -6.19
CA LYS A 132 -19.98 -11.13 -6.21
C LYS A 132 -18.99 -11.02 -7.37
N PHE A 133 -18.35 -12.13 -7.76
CA PHE A 133 -17.46 -12.13 -8.92
C PHE A 133 -18.19 -11.97 -10.27
N LYS A 134 -19.50 -12.20 -10.30
CA LYS A 134 -20.35 -11.95 -11.47
C LYS A 134 -20.83 -10.50 -11.54
N SER A 135 -20.59 -9.70 -10.50
CA SER A 135 -20.98 -8.28 -10.47
C SER A 135 -20.20 -7.47 -11.50
N GLU A 136 -20.88 -6.52 -12.14
CA GLU A 136 -20.25 -5.50 -12.99
C GLU A 136 -19.69 -4.32 -12.17
N ASP A 137 -20.05 -4.23 -10.88
CA ASP A 137 -19.57 -3.18 -9.99
C ASP A 137 -18.12 -3.44 -9.55
N SER A 138 -17.25 -2.45 -9.77
CA SER A 138 -15.83 -2.55 -9.48
C SER A 138 -15.56 -2.72 -7.98
N ASN A 139 -16.32 -2.03 -7.12
CA ASN A 139 -16.12 -2.11 -5.67
C ASN A 139 -16.48 -3.49 -5.12
N THR A 140 -17.58 -4.06 -5.62
CA THR A 140 -18.02 -5.42 -5.29
C THR A 140 -16.98 -6.46 -5.67
N LEU A 141 -16.36 -6.33 -6.86
CA LEU A 141 -15.28 -7.21 -7.29
C LEU A 141 -14.00 -7.04 -6.48
N LEU A 142 -13.62 -5.80 -6.15
CA LEU A 142 -12.46 -5.55 -5.29
C LEU A 142 -12.63 -6.19 -3.92
N MET A 143 -13.84 -6.09 -3.35
CA MET A 143 -14.17 -6.78 -2.10
C MET A 143 -14.02 -8.30 -2.27
N ALA A 144 -14.57 -8.89 -3.34
CA ALA A 144 -14.46 -10.32 -3.60
C ALA A 144 -13.00 -10.79 -3.75
N ILE A 145 -12.17 -10.02 -4.47
CA ILE A 145 -10.73 -10.27 -4.61
C ILE A 145 -10.04 -10.26 -3.24
N ASP A 146 -10.37 -9.31 -2.36
CA ASP A 146 -9.79 -9.21 -1.02
C ASP A 146 -10.20 -10.40 -0.12
N VAL A 147 -11.47 -10.83 -0.19
CA VAL A 147 -11.97 -12.04 0.50
C VAL A 147 -11.19 -13.28 0.05
N VAL A 148 -11.06 -13.48 -1.27
CA VAL A 148 -10.38 -14.66 -1.82
C VAL A 148 -8.90 -14.70 -1.44
N ARG A 149 -8.26 -13.55 -1.19
CA ARG A 149 -6.86 -13.51 -0.73
C ARG A 149 -6.64 -14.35 0.54
N GLY A 150 -7.65 -14.51 1.40
CA GLY A 150 -7.58 -15.36 2.59
C GLY A 150 -7.92 -16.84 2.37
N ARG A 151 -8.37 -17.24 1.18
CA ARG A 151 -8.94 -18.58 0.91
C ARG A 151 -8.06 -19.43 -0.01
N ASP A 152 -8.48 -20.69 -0.19
CA ASP A 152 -7.95 -21.57 -1.23
C ASP A 152 -8.37 -21.05 -2.61
N ILE A 153 -7.38 -20.59 -3.37
CA ILE A 153 -7.57 -19.97 -4.68
C ILE A 153 -8.06 -20.94 -5.74
N THR A 154 -7.81 -22.26 -5.58
CA THR A 154 -8.05 -23.25 -6.64
C THR A 154 -9.53 -23.36 -7.02
N LYS A 155 -10.43 -23.17 -6.05
CA LYS A 155 -11.88 -23.17 -6.25
C LYS A 155 -12.36 -22.03 -7.15
N PHE A 156 -11.69 -20.88 -7.07
CA PHE A 156 -12.11 -19.65 -7.74
C PHE A 156 -11.35 -19.39 -9.04
N LEU A 157 -10.41 -20.25 -9.44
CA LEU A 157 -9.53 -20.00 -10.60
C LEU A 157 -10.31 -19.71 -11.89
N ASN A 158 -11.36 -20.46 -12.19
CA ASN A 158 -12.15 -20.26 -13.41
C ASN A 158 -12.87 -18.92 -13.39
N ILE A 159 -13.37 -18.51 -12.23
CA ILE A 159 -14.10 -17.26 -12.03
C ILE A 159 -13.15 -16.07 -12.13
N ILE A 160 -11.98 -16.15 -11.49
CA ILE A 160 -10.94 -15.12 -11.56
C ILE A 160 -10.41 -15.00 -12.99
N GLN A 161 -10.20 -16.12 -13.69
CA GLN A 161 -9.82 -16.12 -15.10
C GLN A 161 -10.90 -15.45 -15.97
N ASN A 162 -12.19 -15.66 -15.68
CA ASN A 162 -13.27 -14.97 -16.37
C ASN A 162 -13.18 -13.45 -16.18
N VAL A 163 -12.94 -12.97 -14.94
CA VAL A 163 -12.70 -11.55 -14.66
C VAL A 163 -11.51 -11.03 -15.45
N MET A 164 -10.38 -11.73 -15.42
CA MET A 164 -9.13 -11.41 -16.13
C MET A 164 -9.28 -11.26 -17.65
N VAL A 165 -10.30 -11.87 -18.25
CA VAL A 165 -10.54 -11.80 -19.71
C VAL A 165 -11.64 -10.80 -20.05
N ASN A 166 -12.73 -10.81 -19.26
CA ASN A 166 -14.00 -10.20 -19.67
C ASN A 166 -14.35 -8.92 -18.92
N PHE A 167 -13.73 -8.63 -17.77
CA PHE A 167 -14.11 -7.42 -17.03
C PHE A 167 -13.73 -6.15 -17.81
N PRO A 168 -14.61 -5.13 -17.91
CA PRO A 168 -14.36 -3.95 -18.76
C PRO A 168 -13.13 -3.15 -18.36
N LYS A 169 -12.91 -2.94 -17.05
CA LYS A 169 -11.78 -2.14 -16.55
C LYS A 169 -10.50 -2.96 -16.49
N GLN A 170 -9.46 -2.51 -17.20
CA GLN A 170 -8.13 -3.13 -17.21
C GLN A 170 -7.49 -3.23 -15.82
N SER A 171 -7.70 -2.24 -14.96
CA SER A 171 -7.20 -2.19 -13.58
C SER A 171 -7.69 -3.37 -12.75
N ILE A 172 -9.00 -3.67 -12.80
CA ILE A 172 -9.62 -4.80 -12.10
C ILE A 172 -9.09 -6.14 -12.63
N ARG A 173 -8.94 -6.28 -13.96
CA ARG A 173 -8.33 -7.47 -14.57
C ARG A 173 -6.91 -7.70 -14.04
N SER A 174 -6.14 -6.62 -13.96
CA SER A 174 -4.74 -6.67 -13.50
C SER A 174 -4.63 -6.99 -12.01
N LEU A 175 -5.55 -6.47 -11.18
CA LEU A 175 -5.63 -6.82 -9.76
C LEU A 175 -6.03 -8.29 -9.54
N ALA A 176 -6.93 -8.83 -10.37
CA ALA A 176 -7.26 -10.25 -10.38
C ALA A 176 -6.04 -11.11 -10.74
N LEU A 177 -5.25 -10.71 -11.74
CA LEU A 177 -3.99 -11.38 -12.06
C LEU A 177 -2.99 -11.28 -10.90
N LEU A 178 -2.84 -10.10 -10.28
CA LEU A 178 -1.92 -9.88 -9.15
C LEU A 178 -2.26 -10.77 -7.95
N LEU A 179 -3.55 -11.01 -7.68
CA LEU A 179 -3.99 -11.98 -6.67
C LEU A 179 -3.42 -13.38 -6.97
N LEU A 180 -3.47 -13.84 -8.23
CA LEU A 180 -2.95 -15.15 -8.62
C LEU A 180 -1.42 -15.23 -8.52
N VAL A 181 -0.72 -14.12 -8.79
CA VAL A 181 0.74 -13.99 -8.64
C VAL A 181 1.13 -14.09 -7.17
N GLN A 182 0.43 -13.36 -6.29
CA GLN A 182 0.62 -13.44 -4.84
C GLN A 182 0.39 -14.85 -4.31
N LYS A 183 -0.56 -15.59 -4.90
CA LYS A 183 -0.87 -16.98 -4.58
C LYS A 183 0.03 -18.00 -5.29
N GLN A 184 1.01 -17.56 -6.08
CA GLN A 184 1.97 -18.42 -6.79
C GLN A 184 1.30 -19.51 -7.64
N VAL A 185 0.20 -19.15 -8.31
CA VAL A 185 -0.54 -20.09 -9.16
C VAL A 185 0.31 -20.45 -10.38
N ASN A 186 0.77 -21.70 -10.44
CA ASN A 186 1.56 -22.22 -11.56
C ASN A 186 0.67 -22.88 -12.61
N LYS A 187 -0.05 -22.07 -13.37
CA LYS A 187 -0.91 -22.49 -14.47
C LYS A 187 -0.92 -21.41 -15.55
N GLU A 188 -0.91 -21.81 -16.82
CA GLU A 188 -1.13 -20.88 -17.93
C GLU A 188 -2.61 -20.49 -18.01
N LEU A 189 -2.85 -19.19 -18.02
CA LEU A 189 -4.17 -18.57 -18.00
C LEU A 189 -4.24 -17.48 -19.07
N ARG A 190 -5.40 -17.37 -19.70
CA ARG A 190 -5.69 -16.27 -20.62
C ARG A 190 -5.95 -14.98 -19.84
N PHE A 191 -5.43 -13.88 -20.34
CA PHE A 191 -5.59 -12.54 -19.78
C PHE A 191 -5.83 -11.55 -20.92
N ASN A 192 -6.84 -10.69 -20.79
CA ASN A 192 -7.07 -9.61 -21.74
C ASN A 192 -6.32 -8.37 -21.27
N HIS A 193 -5.18 -8.09 -21.90
CA HIS A 193 -4.33 -6.94 -21.65
C HIS A 193 -4.61 -5.86 -22.68
N ILE A 194 -5.28 -4.77 -22.29
CA ILE A 194 -5.51 -3.59 -23.15
C ILE A 194 -6.12 -3.97 -24.53
N GLY A 195 -7.00 -4.97 -24.53
CA GLY A 195 -7.70 -5.43 -25.74
C GLY A 195 -7.05 -6.63 -26.44
N GLU A 196 -5.85 -7.03 -26.03
CA GLU A 196 -5.15 -8.20 -26.56
C GLU A 196 -5.24 -9.38 -25.59
N ILE A 197 -5.66 -10.54 -26.08
CA ILE A 197 -5.68 -11.77 -25.27
C ILE A 197 -4.28 -12.39 -25.33
N ILE A 198 -3.63 -12.47 -24.17
CA ILE A 198 -2.32 -13.10 -23.99
C ILE A 198 -2.43 -14.28 -23.03
N ASP A 199 -1.47 -15.22 -23.13
CA ASP A 199 -1.30 -16.29 -22.16
C ASP A 199 -0.25 -15.91 -21.13
N VAL A 200 -0.59 -16.07 -19.84
CA VAL A 200 0.26 -15.68 -18.71
C VAL A 200 0.35 -16.82 -17.70
N ASN A 201 1.50 -16.99 -17.06
CA ASN A 201 1.66 -17.87 -15.92
C ASN A 201 1.96 -17.02 -14.67
N PRO A 202 1.03 -16.90 -13.71
CA PRO A 202 1.20 -16.04 -12.53
C PRO A 202 2.45 -16.34 -11.69
N SER A 203 2.89 -17.61 -11.63
CA SER A 203 4.11 -17.99 -10.88
C SER A 203 5.43 -17.57 -11.53
N LYS A 204 5.40 -17.11 -12.79
CA LYS A 204 6.59 -16.74 -13.58
C LYS A 204 6.78 -15.23 -13.75
N ILE A 205 5.88 -14.43 -13.21
CA ILE A 205 5.88 -12.97 -13.35
C ILE A 205 5.99 -12.32 -11.98
N GLU A 206 6.73 -11.21 -11.90
CA GLU A 206 6.93 -10.48 -10.65
C GLU A 206 5.85 -9.39 -10.49
N PRO A 207 5.39 -9.10 -9.26
CA PRO A 207 4.55 -7.94 -9.00
C PRO A 207 5.19 -6.63 -9.50
N PRO A 208 4.40 -5.65 -9.94
CA PRO A 208 4.95 -4.41 -10.55
C PRO A 208 5.63 -3.47 -9.53
N PHE A 209 5.46 -3.71 -8.23
CA PHE A 209 5.94 -2.86 -7.14
C PHE A 209 7.15 -3.42 -6.39
N VAL A 210 7.78 -4.47 -6.92
CA VAL A 210 8.93 -5.10 -6.27
C VAL A 210 10.18 -4.99 -7.13
N GLY A 211 11.33 -5.14 -6.47
CA GLY A 211 12.63 -5.14 -7.12
C GLY A 211 13.30 -3.76 -7.24
N GLU A 212 14.55 -3.79 -7.70
CA GLU A 212 15.36 -2.59 -7.89
C GLU A 212 14.80 -1.59 -8.90
N PRO A 213 14.16 -1.99 -10.02
CA PRO A 213 13.62 -1.02 -10.99
C PRO A 213 12.61 -0.05 -10.34
N PHE A 214 11.61 -0.56 -9.63
CA PHE A 214 10.62 0.26 -8.93
C PHE A 214 11.26 1.09 -7.81
N ASN A 215 12.08 0.46 -6.96
CA ASN A 215 12.75 1.14 -5.85
C ASN A 215 13.72 2.24 -6.30
N SER A 216 14.30 2.11 -7.49
CA SER A 216 15.18 3.13 -8.07
C SER A 216 14.40 4.38 -8.49
N ILE A 217 13.20 4.20 -9.07
CA ILE A 217 12.32 5.29 -9.46
C ILE A 217 11.81 6.02 -8.20
N VAL A 218 11.36 5.28 -7.18
CA VAL A 218 10.89 5.87 -5.91
C VAL A 218 11.97 6.75 -5.27
N ARG A 219 13.21 6.23 -5.14
CA ARG A 219 14.34 7.01 -4.61
C ARG A 219 14.64 8.24 -5.45
N ALA A 220 14.50 8.14 -6.77
CA ALA A 220 14.74 9.27 -7.66
C ALA A 220 13.63 10.32 -7.57
N LEU A 221 12.38 9.93 -7.34
CA LEU A 221 11.26 10.85 -7.06
C LEU A 221 11.48 11.59 -5.74
N ASP A 222 11.83 10.89 -4.67
CA ASP A 222 12.12 11.50 -3.36
C ASP A 222 13.32 12.46 -3.41
N ALA A 223 14.34 12.14 -4.22
CA ALA A 223 15.48 13.03 -4.42
C ALA A 223 15.15 14.24 -5.30
N ALA A 224 14.30 14.06 -6.31
CA ALA A 224 13.90 15.12 -7.22
C ALA A 224 12.92 16.11 -6.57
N TYR A 225 12.01 15.62 -5.73
CA TYR A 225 10.99 16.43 -5.09
C TYR A 225 11.38 16.76 -3.67
N ARG A 226 11.62 18.05 -3.42
CA ARG A 226 11.85 18.55 -2.05
C ARG A 226 10.59 18.53 -1.17
N ASN A 227 9.42 18.33 -1.77
CA ASN A 227 8.13 18.29 -1.09
C ASN A 227 7.64 16.84 -0.97
N PRO A 228 7.55 16.28 0.26
CA PRO A 228 7.07 14.91 0.47
C PRO A 228 5.68 14.64 -0.11
N VAL A 229 4.76 15.62 -0.07
CA VAL A 229 3.40 15.48 -0.58
C VAL A 229 3.39 15.25 -2.10
N LEU A 230 4.28 15.95 -2.82
CA LEU A 230 4.43 15.75 -4.26
C LEU A 230 5.01 14.37 -4.58
N SER A 231 5.95 13.87 -3.77
CA SER A 231 6.52 12.54 -3.93
C SER A 231 5.50 11.44 -3.69
N GLU A 232 4.77 11.51 -2.58
CA GLU A 232 3.72 10.53 -2.27
C GLU A 232 2.64 10.50 -3.37
N ASN A 233 2.22 11.66 -3.87
CA ASN A 233 1.25 11.75 -4.96
C ASN A 233 1.82 11.12 -6.26
N ALA A 234 3.06 11.45 -6.63
CA ALA A 234 3.70 10.89 -7.80
C ALA A 234 3.87 9.36 -7.72
N ILE A 235 4.23 8.83 -6.55
CA ILE A 235 4.34 7.39 -6.29
C ILE A 235 2.96 6.73 -6.42
N SER A 236 1.91 7.36 -5.92
CA SER A 236 0.53 6.87 -6.07
C SER A 236 0.10 6.83 -7.53
N ILE A 237 0.34 7.90 -8.29
CA ILE A 237 0.03 7.98 -9.73
C ILE A 237 0.79 6.89 -10.50
N LEU A 238 2.10 6.76 -10.24
CA LEU A 238 2.93 5.73 -10.85
C LEU A 238 2.40 4.32 -10.54
N SER A 239 2.04 4.06 -9.27
CA SER A 239 1.53 2.76 -8.85
C SER A 239 0.22 2.41 -9.57
N THR A 240 -0.68 3.37 -9.72
CA THR A 240 -1.92 3.21 -10.50
C THR A 240 -1.63 2.86 -11.96
N HIS A 241 -0.70 3.59 -12.58
CA HIS A 241 -0.30 3.32 -13.96
C HIS A 241 0.32 1.92 -14.13
N LEU A 242 1.21 1.53 -13.22
CA LEU A 242 1.85 0.21 -13.23
C LEU A 242 0.83 -0.94 -13.09
N ILE A 243 -0.24 -0.75 -12.32
CA ILE A 243 -1.34 -1.73 -12.26
C ILE A 243 -2.05 -1.80 -13.61
N TYR A 244 -2.33 -0.67 -14.23
CA TYR A 244 -3.03 -0.63 -15.50
C TYR A 244 -2.27 -1.35 -16.63
N ILE A 245 -0.95 -1.13 -16.73
CA ILE A 245 -0.12 -1.75 -17.78
C ILE A 245 0.34 -3.18 -17.43
N TYR A 246 0.02 -3.71 -16.25
CA TYR A 246 0.43 -5.05 -15.85
C TYR A 246 -0.16 -6.13 -16.79
N PRO A 247 0.60 -7.19 -17.17
CA PRO A 247 1.94 -7.59 -16.73
C PRO A 247 3.12 -6.99 -17.52
N GLN A 248 2.88 -6.00 -18.38
CA GLN A 248 3.97 -5.39 -19.15
C GLN A 248 4.83 -4.48 -18.26
N PRO A 249 6.16 -4.47 -18.47
CA PRO A 249 7.05 -3.56 -17.77
C PRO A 249 6.92 -2.13 -18.33
N LEU A 250 7.13 -1.13 -17.47
CA LEU A 250 7.30 0.26 -17.91
C LEU A 250 8.71 0.43 -18.49
N VAL A 251 8.83 0.51 -19.81
CA VAL A 251 10.11 0.65 -20.52
C VAL A 251 10.33 2.11 -20.94
N VAL A 252 10.59 2.98 -19.95
CA VAL A 252 10.82 4.42 -20.16
C VAL A 252 11.98 4.89 -19.30
N ASP A 253 12.76 5.87 -19.79
CA ASP A 253 13.86 6.47 -19.03
C ASP A 253 13.34 7.09 -17.72
N THR A 254 14.01 6.81 -16.60
CA THR A 254 13.62 7.30 -15.28
C THR A 254 13.47 8.82 -15.21
N LYS A 255 14.27 9.60 -15.96
CA LYS A 255 14.16 11.05 -15.99
C LYS A 255 12.88 11.52 -16.68
N ILE A 256 12.45 10.83 -17.74
CA ILE A 256 11.18 11.07 -18.42
C ILE A 256 10.02 10.75 -17.48
N ILE A 257 10.12 9.64 -16.74
CA ILE A 257 9.12 9.26 -15.72
C ILE A 257 8.97 10.33 -14.66
N ILE A 258 10.07 10.81 -14.09
CA ILE A 258 10.05 11.86 -13.07
C ILE A 258 9.43 13.14 -13.62
N GLU A 259 9.82 13.60 -14.81
CA GLU A 259 9.27 14.83 -15.36
C GLU A 259 7.77 14.73 -15.68
N GLY A 260 7.34 13.59 -16.23
CA GLY A 260 5.92 13.34 -16.50
C GLY A 260 5.09 13.30 -15.21
N LEU A 261 5.56 12.60 -14.19
CA LEU A 261 4.88 12.55 -12.89
C LEU A 261 4.86 13.91 -12.20
N TYR A 262 5.94 14.70 -12.30
CA TYR A 262 5.98 16.05 -11.73
C TYR A 262 4.89 16.93 -12.33
N GLN A 263 4.73 16.90 -13.65
CA GLN A 263 3.69 17.64 -14.35
C GLN A 263 2.29 17.22 -13.85
N ILE A 264 2.00 15.92 -13.82
CA ILE A 264 0.70 15.41 -13.40
C ILE A 264 0.43 15.74 -11.93
N SER A 265 1.38 15.50 -11.03
CA SER A 265 1.18 15.76 -9.60
C SER A 265 0.90 17.24 -9.29
N ASN A 266 1.55 18.18 -9.98
CA ASN A 266 1.27 19.60 -9.81
C ASN A 266 -0.12 19.99 -10.37
N GLU A 267 -0.53 19.41 -11.50
CA GLU A 267 -1.88 19.61 -12.05
C GLU A 267 -2.96 19.13 -11.06
N TYR A 268 -2.80 17.94 -10.46
CA TYR A 268 -3.75 17.41 -9.47
C TYR A 268 -3.82 18.23 -8.18
N LEU A 269 -2.70 18.83 -7.76
CA LEU A 269 -2.64 19.67 -6.57
C LEU A 269 -3.00 21.14 -6.83
N ASN A 270 -3.43 21.49 -8.06
CA ASN A 270 -3.66 22.88 -8.49
C ASN A 270 -2.50 23.81 -8.12
N SER A 271 -1.26 23.31 -8.23
CA SER A 271 -0.05 24.07 -7.89
C SER A 271 0.43 24.85 -9.09
N GLU A 272 0.66 26.15 -8.93
CA GLU A 272 1.23 26.99 -10.00
C GLU A 272 2.69 26.57 -10.27
N MET A 273 2.94 26.08 -11.47
CA MET A 273 4.29 25.81 -11.95
C MET A 273 4.89 27.08 -12.56
N LYS A 274 6.07 27.47 -12.09
CA LYS A 274 6.78 28.68 -12.55
C LYS A 274 7.34 28.55 -13.97
N GLU A 275 7.70 27.33 -14.37
CA GLU A 275 8.32 27.02 -15.66
C GLU A 275 7.40 26.10 -16.45
N SER A 276 7.33 26.28 -17.78
CA SER A 276 6.55 25.40 -18.66
C SER A 276 7.18 24.01 -18.79
N LEU A 277 6.42 23.02 -19.27
CA LEU A 277 6.96 21.69 -19.54
C LEU A 277 8.09 21.74 -20.57
N GLU A 278 7.92 22.55 -21.63
CA GLU A 278 8.94 22.76 -22.66
C GLU A 278 10.26 23.27 -22.07
N GLU A 279 10.20 24.29 -21.20
CA GLU A 279 11.36 24.90 -20.56
C GLU A 279 12.11 23.88 -19.69
N ARG A 280 11.38 23.11 -18.88
CA ARG A 280 11.99 22.09 -18.00
C ARG A 280 12.61 20.94 -18.79
N CYS A 281 11.95 20.47 -19.85
CA CYS A 281 12.51 19.46 -20.74
C CYS A 281 13.79 19.95 -21.42
N GLN A 282 13.83 21.20 -21.89
CA GLN A 282 15.00 21.78 -22.53
C GLN A 282 16.17 21.92 -21.54
N GLN A 283 15.93 22.43 -20.33
CA GLN A 283 16.95 22.55 -19.28
C GLN A 283 17.57 21.20 -18.88
N LYS A 284 16.74 20.14 -18.85
CA LYS A 284 17.15 18.79 -18.43
C LYS A 284 17.63 17.91 -19.58
N GLY A 285 17.57 18.39 -20.83
CA GLY A 285 17.94 17.63 -22.02
C GLY A 285 17.03 16.41 -22.27
N LEU A 286 15.74 16.55 -22.01
CA LEU A 286 14.74 15.48 -22.18
C LEU A 286 13.99 15.63 -23.50
N ASP A 287 13.60 14.49 -24.08
CA ASP A 287 12.68 14.46 -25.22
C ASP A 287 11.27 14.85 -24.77
N LEU A 288 10.83 16.04 -25.19
CA LEU A 288 9.52 16.58 -24.87
C LEU A 288 8.37 15.69 -25.34
N GLU A 289 8.49 15.09 -26.53
CA GLU A 289 7.42 14.27 -27.10
C GLU A 289 7.30 12.95 -26.33
N ALA A 290 8.42 12.35 -25.93
CA ALA A 290 8.42 11.17 -25.06
C ALA A 290 7.76 11.46 -23.69
N VAL A 291 8.01 12.65 -23.10
CA VAL A 291 7.36 13.06 -21.85
C VAL A 291 5.85 13.27 -22.05
N LYS A 292 5.42 13.91 -23.14
CA LYS A 292 4.01 14.13 -23.46
C LYS A 292 3.25 12.82 -23.69
N ILE A 293 3.85 11.87 -24.42
CA ILE A 293 3.28 10.53 -24.63
C ILE A 293 3.08 9.83 -23.29
N LEU A 294 4.11 9.82 -22.43
CA LEU A 294 4.00 9.22 -21.10
C LEU A 294 2.89 9.88 -20.27
N ILE A 295 2.80 11.21 -20.27
CA ILE A 295 1.74 11.93 -19.55
C ILE A 295 0.36 11.48 -20.03
N SER A 296 0.17 11.38 -21.34
CA SER A 296 -1.09 10.91 -21.94
C SER A 296 -1.44 9.49 -21.50
N ASP A 297 -0.46 8.57 -21.53
CA ASP A 297 -0.67 7.17 -21.14
C ASP A 297 -1.00 7.02 -19.65
N ILE A 298 -0.32 7.79 -18.79
CA ILE A 298 -0.62 7.82 -17.36
C ILE A 298 -2.03 8.39 -17.13
N LYS A 299 -2.41 9.50 -17.75
CA LYS A 299 -3.76 10.06 -17.61
C LYS A 299 -4.85 9.07 -18.04
N LYS A 300 -4.65 8.37 -19.17
CA LYS A 300 -5.55 7.30 -19.60
C LYS A 300 -5.69 6.20 -18.56
N SER A 301 -4.61 5.84 -17.87
CA SER A 301 -4.69 4.84 -16.80
C SER A 301 -5.45 5.33 -15.57
N LEU A 302 -5.35 6.62 -15.22
CA LEU A 302 -6.08 7.23 -14.11
C LEU A 302 -7.60 7.26 -14.38
N ASP A 303 -8.01 7.52 -15.62
CA ASP A 303 -9.42 7.49 -16.04
C ASP A 303 -10.03 6.07 -16.02
N ASN A 304 -9.18 5.04 -16.03
CA ASN A 304 -9.58 3.63 -16.05
C ASN A 304 -9.53 2.95 -14.66
N PHE A 305 -9.27 3.72 -13.60
CA PHE A 305 -9.35 3.23 -12.22
C PHE A 305 -10.75 3.44 -11.64
#